data_AF-A0A953TJ87-F1
#
_entry.id   AF-A0A953TJ87-F1
#
_cell.length_a   1.000
_cell.length_b   1.000
_cell.length_c   1.000
_cell.angle_alpha   90.00
_cell.angle_beta   90.00
_cell.angle_gamma   90.00
#
_symmetry.space_group_name_H-M   'P 1'
#
loop_
_entity.id
_entity.type
_entity.pdbx_description
1 polymer ?
#
loop_
_entity_poly.entity_id
_entity_poly.type
_entity_poly.pdbx_seq_one_letter_code
_entity_poly.pdbx_strand_id
1 'polypeptide(L)'
;MSPTPTATYDFLLQTYETEILKITGIWAAFPDGGLDFRPSPKSRTILEQFEHQVQSEGRWMAAMLGIDTGDPNPAEKSRRAYIEIYSADARRRLALLRGKPDEWWREEVSFFDVPRSRAWVLTRRIAHSAHHRGQLIIYLRLLGLPVPSVYGPTADTGGKVLYSF
;
A
#
# COMPACT_ATOMS: atom_id res chain seq x y z
N MET A 1 14.82 -0.63 -32.49
CA MET A 1 15.38 -0.43 -31.14
C MET A 1 15.08 -1.70 -30.36
N SER A 2 16.09 -2.46 -29.95
CA SER A 2 15.87 -3.58 -29.03
C SER A 2 15.29 -3.01 -27.73
N PRO A 3 14.28 -3.63 -27.11
CA PRO A 3 13.80 -3.17 -25.81
C PRO A 3 14.99 -3.17 -24.85
N THR A 4 15.24 -2.04 -24.19
CA THR A 4 16.19 -1.94 -23.08
C THR A 4 15.89 -3.11 -22.14
N PRO A 5 16.89 -3.92 -21.71
CA PRO A 5 16.63 -5.00 -20.78
C PRO A 5 15.91 -4.43 -19.55
N THR A 6 14.67 -4.87 -19.35
CA THR A 6 13.89 -4.53 -18.16
C THR A 6 14.66 -5.05 -16.95
N ALA A 7 14.89 -4.23 -15.93
CA ALA A 7 15.67 -4.66 -14.78
C ALA A 7 14.98 -5.86 -14.12
N THR A 8 15.76 -6.82 -13.59
CA THR A 8 15.26 -8.13 -13.14
C THR A 8 14.07 -8.02 -12.18
N TYR A 9 14.02 -6.96 -11.37
CA TYR A 9 13.02 -6.73 -10.34
C TYR A 9 11.96 -5.67 -10.67
N ASP A 10 11.91 -5.15 -11.91
CA ASP A 10 10.93 -4.13 -12.31
C ASP A 10 9.49 -4.58 -12.08
N PHE A 11 9.20 -5.87 -12.19
CA PHE A 11 7.87 -6.41 -11.92
C PHE A 11 7.40 -6.14 -10.48
N LEU A 12 8.31 -6.09 -9.49
CA LEU A 12 7.97 -5.75 -8.11
C LEU A 12 7.59 -4.27 -8.00
N LEU A 13 8.27 -3.39 -8.74
CA LEU A 13 7.99 -1.96 -8.76
C LEU A 13 6.67 -1.66 -9.45
N GLN A 14 6.41 -2.30 -10.59
CA GLN A 14 5.13 -2.24 -11.30
C GLN A 14 3.99 -2.76 -10.41
N THR A 15 4.22 -3.88 -9.70
CA THR A 15 3.25 -4.40 -8.73
C THR A 15 3.01 -3.37 -7.63
N TYR A 16 4.05 -2.87 -6.98
CA TYR A 16 3.92 -1.89 -5.89
C TYR A 16 3.17 -0.63 -6.34
N GLU A 17 3.49 -0.08 -7.51
CA GLU A 17 2.82 1.10 -8.09
C GLU A 17 1.32 0.87 -8.27
N THR A 18 0.92 -0.26 -8.84
CA THR A 18 -0.51 -0.57 -8.99
C THR A 18 -1.19 -0.91 -7.66
N GLU A 19 -0.47 -1.39 -6.65
CA GLU A 19 -1.02 -1.66 -5.32
C GLU A 19 -1.32 -0.38 -4.55
N ILE A 20 -0.48 0.65 -4.69
CA ILE A 20 -0.71 1.99 -4.11
C ILE A 20 -2.05 2.54 -4.59
N LEU A 21 -2.32 2.47 -5.89
CA LEU A 21 -3.59 2.90 -6.50
C LEU A 21 -4.81 2.18 -5.90
N LYS A 22 -4.71 0.86 -5.72
CA LYS A 22 -5.79 0.06 -5.14
C LYS A 22 -6.03 0.42 -3.68
N ILE A 23 -4.97 0.73 -2.93
CA ILE A 23 -5.08 1.11 -1.51
C ILE A 23 -5.76 2.48 -1.38
N THR A 24 -5.22 3.50 -2.02
CA THR A 24 -5.77 4.87 -1.94
C THR A 24 -7.18 4.94 -2.51
N GLY A 25 -7.46 4.11 -3.52
CA GLY A 25 -8.78 3.96 -4.07
C GLY A 25 -9.82 3.39 -3.09
N ILE A 26 -9.46 2.33 -2.35
CA ILE A 26 -10.32 1.80 -1.28
C ILE A 26 -10.52 2.85 -0.18
N TRP A 27 -9.48 3.63 0.15
CA TRP A 27 -9.59 4.67 1.16
C TRP A 27 -10.53 5.78 0.72
N ALA A 28 -10.47 6.19 -0.55
CA ALA A 28 -11.32 7.21 -1.13
C ALA A 28 -12.81 6.84 -1.10
N ALA A 29 -13.14 5.54 -1.11
CA ALA A 29 -14.53 5.07 -1.08
C ALA A 29 -15.23 5.25 0.28
N PHE A 30 -14.50 5.52 1.36
CA PHE A 30 -15.11 5.81 2.66
C PHE A 30 -15.51 7.29 2.78
N PRO A 31 -16.62 7.63 3.46
CA PRO A 31 -16.94 8.99 3.84
C PRO A 31 -16.09 9.43 5.06
N ASP A 32 -15.78 10.73 5.15
CA ASP A 32 -14.97 11.25 6.27
C ASP A 32 -15.65 11.04 7.64
N GLY A 33 -16.98 11.09 7.70
CA GLY A 33 -17.76 10.83 8.92
C GLY A 33 -17.88 9.36 9.34
N GLY A 34 -17.26 8.42 8.62
CA GLY A 34 -17.38 6.98 8.89
C GLY A 34 -16.10 6.31 9.40
N LEU A 35 -15.00 7.05 9.59
CA LEU A 35 -13.68 6.46 9.82
C LEU A 35 -13.52 5.75 11.19
N ASP A 36 -14.44 5.99 12.13
CA ASP A 36 -14.48 5.35 13.44
C ASP A 36 -15.20 3.98 13.44
N PHE A 37 -15.85 3.61 12.33
CA PHE A 37 -16.55 2.33 12.21
C PHE A 37 -15.64 1.15 12.56
N ARG A 38 -16.13 0.30 13.46
CA ARG A 38 -15.46 -0.92 13.93
C ARG A 38 -16.41 -2.12 13.79
N PRO A 39 -16.11 -3.11 12.93
CA PRO A 39 -17.04 -4.22 12.70
C PRO A 39 -17.11 -5.22 13.87
N SER A 40 -16.10 -5.22 14.74
CA SER A 40 -16.04 -6.07 15.93
C SER A 40 -15.11 -5.44 16.98
N PRO A 41 -15.35 -5.61 18.28
CA PRO A 41 -14.45 -5.13 19.33
C PRO A 41 -12.98 -5.57 19.18
N LYS A 42 -12.71 -6.66 18.44
CA LYS A 42 -11.35 -7.19 18.20
C LYS A 42 -10.73 -6.75 16.87
N SER A 43 -11.43 -5.96 16.07
CA SER A 43 -10.97 -5.43 14.78
C SER A 43 -10.52 -3.99 14.92
N ARG A 44 -9.64 -3.52 14.03
CA ARG A 44 -9.32 -2.09 13.90
C ARG A 44 -10.52 -1.28 13.38
N THR A 45 -10.60 0.02 13.69
CA THR A 45 -11.46 0.95 12.93
C THR A 45 -10.88 1.20 11.53
N ILE A 46 -11.64 1.88 10.66
CA ILE A 46 -11.11 2.31 9.35
C ILE A 46 -9.90 3.23 9.53
N LEU A 47 -9.99 4.22 10.42
CA LEU A 47 -8.89 5.14 10.72
C LEU A 47 -7.65 4.39 11.23
N GLU A 48 -7.82 3.44 12.15
CA GLU A 48 -6.74 2.63 12.68
C GLU A 48 -6.09 1.75 11.58
N GLN A 49 -6.83 1.34 10.55
CA GLN A 49 -6.26 0.64 9.38
C GLN A 49 -5.42 1.58 8.51
N PHE A 50 -5.85 2.84 8.32
CA PHE A 50 -5.05 3.83 7.57
C PHE A 50 -3.74 4.12 8.31
N GLU A 51 -3.83 4.37 9.63
CA GLU A 51 -2.68 4.55 10.53
C GLU A 51 -1.72 3.36 10.46
N HIS A 52 -2.26 2.15 10.61
CA HIS A 52 -1.47 0.93 10.53
C HIS A 52 -0.77 0.79 9.18
N GLN A 53 -1.44 1.10 8.07
CA GLN A 53 -0.83 1.03 6.75
C GLN A 53 0.35 2.00 6.61
N VAL A 54 0.17 3.29 6.92
CA VAL A 54 1.23 4.30 6.74
C VAL A 54 2.42 4.03 7.67
N GLN A 55 2.15 3.70 8.94
CA GLN A 55 3.18 3.45 9.94
C GLN A 55 3.93 2.14 9.69
N SER A 56 3.20 1.04 9.42
CA SER A 56 3.81 -0.27 9.20
C SER A 56 4.64 -0.28 7.92
N GLU A 57 4.13 0.33 6.85
CA GLU A 57 4.87 0.42 5.59
C GLU A 57 6.10 1.32 5.73
N GLY A 58 5.95 2.53 6.28
CA GLY A 58 7.08 3.44 6.52
C GLY A 58 8.19 2.78 7.35
N ARG A 59 7.83 2.10 8.45
CA ARG A 59 8.80 1.40 9.30
C ARG A 59 9.53 0.28 8.56
N TRP A 60 8.84 -0.55 7.78
CA TRP A 60 9.48 -1.63 7.03
C TRP A 60 10.40 -1.09 5.94
N MET A 61 9.95 -0.06 5.21
CA MET A 61 10.73 0.58 4.16
C MET A 61 12.03 1.19 4.73
N ALA A 62 11.94 1.91 5.85
CA ALA A 62 13.10 2.51 6.50
C ALA A 62 14.02 1.44 7.12
N ALA A 63 13.49 0.60 8.01
CA ALA A 63 14.32 -0.29 8.84
C ALA A 63 14.88 -1.51 8.10
N MET A 64 14.15 -2.04 7.12
CA MET A 64 14.54 -3.28 6.42
C MET A 64 15.12 -2.99 5.04
N LEU A 65 14.67 -1.93 4.37
CA LEU A 65 15.13 -1.59 3.02
C LEU A 65 16.03 -0.35 2.99
N GLY A 66 16.17 0.41 4.07
CA GLY A 66 16.93 1.66 4.05
C GLY A 66 16.30 2.73 3.14
N ILE A 67 14.98 2.65 2.93
CA ILE A 67 14.19 3.59 2.13
C ILE A 67 13.35 4.42 3.10
N ASP A 68 13.95 5.48 3.64
CA ASP A 68 13.30 6.38 4.59
C ASP A 68 12.62 7.55 3.86
N THR A 69 11.36 7.81 4.21
CA THR A 69 10.57 8.93 3.70
C THR A 69 10.15 9.94 4.77
N GLY A 70 10.66 9.82 5.99
CA GLY A 70 10.30 10.66 7.13
C GLY A 70 9.09 10.14 7.89
N ASP A 71 8.46 11.02 8.67
CA ASP A 71 7.27 10.71 9.46
C ASP A 71 6.07 10.39 8.54
N PRO A 72 5.51 9.16 8.59
CA PRO A 72 4.39 8.79 7.74
C PRO A 72 3.04 9.27 8.28
N ASN A 73 2.99 9.94 9.44
CA ASN A 73 1.74 10.34 10.07
C ASN A 73 1.30 11.74 9.59
N PRO A 74 0.06 11.88 9.09
CA PRO A 74 -0.47 13.20 8.77
C PRO A 74 -0.79 13.98 10.06
N ALA A 75 -0.71 15.31 9.99
CA ALA A 75 -1.08 16.18 11.11
C ALA A 75 -2.59 16.10 11.44
N GLU A 76 -3.42 15.95 10.41
CA GLU A 76 -4.87 15.80 10.54
C GLU A 76 -5.28 14.34 10.31
N LYS A 77 -6.19 13.83 11.13
CA LYS A 77 -6.71 12.45 11.01
C LYS A 77 -7.91 12.35 10.07
N SER A 78 -7.78 12.86 8.85
CA SER A 78 -8.80 12.79 7.81
C SER A 78 -8.41 11.85 6.68
N ARG A 79 -9.39 11.24 6.00
CA ARG A 79 -9.15 10.37 4.83
C ARG A 79 -8.26 11.05 3.80
N ARG A 80 -8.55 12.33 3.50
CA ARG A 80 -7.77 13.13 2.54
C ARG A 80 -6.31 13.22 2.97
N ALA A 81 -6.04 13.60 4.21
CA ALA A 81 -4.68 13.74 4.72
C ALA A 81 -3.90 12.41 4.68
N TYR A 82 -4.55 11.28 5.00
CA TYR A 82 -3.95 9.95 4.87
C TYR A 82 -3.64 9.57 3.41
N ILE A 83 -4.56 9.83 2.47
CA ILE A 83 -4.33 9.58 1.04
C ILE A 83 -3.17 10.43 0.52
N GLU A 84 -3.12 11.72 0.89
CA GLU A 84 -2.08 12.66 0.46
C GLU A 84 -0.70 12.23 0.96
N ILE A 85 -0.53 11.99 2.26
CA ILE A 85 0.76 11.57 2.82
C ILE A 85 1.21 10.21 2.27
N TYR A 86 0.30 9.23 2.21
CA TYR A 86 0.64 7.90 1.71
C TYR A 86 1.07 7.95 0.24
N SER A 87 0.36 8.72 -0.60
CA SER A 87 0.70 8.87 -2.01
C SER A 87 2.03 9.61 -2.21
N ALA A 88 2.29 10.65 -1.40
CA ALA A 88 3.56 11.38 -1.45
C ALA A 88 4.74 10.49 -1.06
N ASP A 89 4.59 9.72 0.01
CA ASP A 89 5.60 8.76 0.48
C ASP A 89 5.84 7.65 -0.53
N ALA A 90 4.77 7.07 -1.06
CA ALA A 90 4.82 6.03 -2.08
C ALA A 90 5.60 6.48 -3.33
N ARG A 91 5.38 7.71 -3.81
CA ARG A 91 6.15 8.30 -4.92
C ARG A 91 7.64 8.43 -4.59
N ARG A 92 7.98 8.90 -3.39
CA ARG A 92 9.38 9.00 -2.95
C ARG A 92 10.03 7.62 -2.84
N ARG A 93 9.35 6.64 -2.26
CA ARG A 93 9.79 5.23 -2.17
C ARG A 93 10.04 4.66 -3.56
N LEU A 94 9.08 4.78 -4.48
CA LEU A 94 9.23 4.31 -5.86
C LEU A 94 10.43 4.94 -6.56
N ALA A 95 10.63 6.25 -6.44
CA ALA A 95 11.79 6.93 -7.02
C ALA A 95 13.12 6.37 -6.49
N LEU A 96 13.22 6.15 -5.16
CA LEU A 96 14.41 5.58 -4.54
C LEU A 96 14.64 4.12 -4.94
N LEU A 97 13.59 3.31 -5.03
CA LEU A 97 13.67 1.90 -5.41
C LEU A 97 14.06 1.71 -6.88
N ARG A 98 13.56 2.56 -7.79
CA ARG A 98 13.92 2.54 -9.22
C ARG A 98 15.43 2.76 -9.45
N GLY A 99 16.10 3.44 -8.53
CA GLY A 99 17.55 3.66 -8.60
C GLY A 99 18.41 2.51 -8.07
N LYS A 100 17.82 1.40 -7.60
CA LYS A 100 18.57 0.29 -6.98
C LYS A 100 19.03 -0.74 -8.02
N PRO A 101 20.32 -1.14 -8.02
CA PRO A 101 20.81 -2.19 -8.91
C PRO A 101 20.30 -3.58 -8.49
N ASP A 102 20.32 -4.55 -9.41
CA ASP A 102 19.88 -5.93 -9.18
C ASP A 102 20.62 -6.64 -8.02
N GLU A 103 21.85 -6.22 -7.69
CA GLU A 103 22.58 -6.73 -6.52
C GLU A 103 21.93 -6.31 -5.20
N TRP A 104 21.47 -5.06 -5.09
CA TRP A 104 20.82 -4.53 -3.88
C TRP A 104 19.55 -5.32 -3.53
N TRP A 105 18.82 -5.78 -4.55
CA TRP A 105 17.61 -6.58 -4.41
C TRP A 105 17.88 -8.01 -3.88
N ARG A 106 19.06 -8.56 -4.21
CA ARG A 106 19.48 -9.92 -3.82
C ARG A 106 20.08 -9.96 -2.42
N GLU A 107 20.67 -8.86 -1.96
CA GLU A 107 21.27 -8.77 -0.64
C GLU A 107 20.26 -9.10 0.47
N GLU A 108 20.71 -9.87 1.46
CA GLU A 108 19.93 -10.24 2.63
C GLU A 108 19.96 -9.13 3.69
N VAL A 109 18.78 -8.87 4.25
CA VAL A 109 18.57 -7.95 5.37
C VAL A 109 17.86 -8.68 6.49
N SER A 110 17.95 -8.15 7.71
CA SER A 110 17.19 -8.67 8.84
C SER A 110 15.71 -8.39 8.62
N PHE A 111 14.93 -9.45 8.40
CA PHE A 111 13.48 -9.42 8.46
C PHE A 111 13.05 -9.96 9.82
N PHE A 112 12.93 -9.05 10.80
CA PHE A 112 12.89 -9.45 12.22
C PHE A 112 14.12 -10.32 12.53
N ASP A 113 13.91 -11.54 13.04
CA ASP A 113 14.96 -12.44 13.48
C ASP A 113 15.46 -13.39 12.38
N VAL A 114 15.03 -13.20 11.12
CA VAL A 114 15.45 -14.06 10.00
C VAL A 114 16.05 -13.27 8.83
N PRO A 115 17.11 -13.75 8.19
CA PRO A 115 17.67 -13.12 7.00
C PRO A 115 16.78 -13.36 5.78
N ARG A 116 16.49 -12.32 5.00
CA ARG A 116 15.71 -12.40 3.76
C ARG A 116 16.23 -11.39 2.74
N SER A 117 16.17 -11.73 1.45
CA SER A 117 16.51 -10.78 0.40
C SER A 117 15.58 -9.56 0.40
N ARG A 118 16.09 -8.40 0.01
CA ARG A 118 15.26 -7.18 -0.10
C ARG A 118 14.07 -7.35 -1.05
N ALA A 119 14.26 -8.09 -2.15
CA ALA A 119 13.16 -8.47 -3.03
C ALA A 119 12.05 -9.22 -2.29
N TRP A 120 12.41 -10.21 -1.47
CA TRP A 120 11.45 -10.96 -0.67
C TRP A 120 10.74 -10.07 0.35
N VAL A 121 11.46 -9.17 1.02
CA VAL A 121 10.88 -8.22 1.98
C VAL A 121 9.86 -7.31 1.30
N LEU A 122 10.15 -6.77 0.11
CA LEU A 122 9.19 -5.97 -0.64
C LEU A 122 7.96 -6.78 -1.06
N THR A 123 8.13 -8.03 -1.52
CA THR A 123 7.00 -8.91 -1.82
C THR A 123 6.09 -9.12 -0.59
N ARG A 124 6.68 -9.36 0.59
CA ARG A 124 5.90 -9.49 1.83
C ARG A 124 5.22 -8.19 2.23
N ARG A 125 5.88 -7.06 2.00
CA ARG A 125 5.31 -5.74 2.26
C ARG A 125 4.06 -5.50 1.42
N ILE A 126 4.13 -5.82 0.12
CA ILE A 126 2.98 -5.77 -0.80
C ILE A 126 1.86 -6.69 -0.31
N ALA A 127 2.17 -7.94 0.04
CA ALA A 127 1.18 -8.89 0.53
C ALA A 127 0.49 -8.44 1.83
N HIS A 128 1.23 -7.85 2.77
CA HIS A 128 0.68 -7.31 4.01
C HIS A 128 -0.24 -6.10 3.74
N SER A 129 0.13 -5.22 2.80
CA SER A 129 -0.74 -4.12 2.36
C SER A 129 -2.03 -4.64 1.69
N ALA A 130 -1.93 -5.66 0.83
CA ALA A 130 -3.08 -6.31 0.21
C ALA A 130 -4.00 -6.99 1.25
N HIS A 131 -3.44 -7.62 2.28
CA HIS A 131 -4.18 -8.21 3.39
C HIS A 131 -5.06 -7.17 4.11
N HIS A 132 -4.49 -6.03 4.51
CA HIS A 132 -5.25 -4.98 5.21
C HIS A 132 -6.25 -4.26 4.30
N ARG A 133 -5.90 -4.05 3.02
CA ARG A 133 -6.89 -3.57 2.03
C ARG A 133 -8.06 -4.54 1.92
N GLY A 134 -7.81 -5.86 1.92
CA GLY A 134 -8.85 -6.89 1.92
C GLY A 134 -9.83 -6.78 3.09
N GLN A 135 -9.34 -6.41 4.28
CA GLN A 135 -10.19 -6.15 5.43
C GLN A 135 -11.11 -4.93 5.18
N LEU A 136 -10.56 -3.83 4.65
CA LEU A 136 -11.33 -2.63 4.34
C LEU A 136 -12.39 -2.84 3.25
N ILE A 137 -12.15 -3.74 2.30
CA ILE A 137 -13.17 -4.13 1.30
C ILE A 137 -14.42 -4.70 1.99
N ILE A 138 -14.25 -5.53 3.03
CA ILE A 138 -15.38 -6.04 3.81
C ILE A 138 -16.07 -4.91 4.59
N TYR A 139 -15.33 -3.90 5.04
CA TYR A 139 -15.93 -2.79 5.80
C TYR A 139 -16.82 -1.94 4.88
N LEU A 140 -16.40 -1.69 3.64
CA LEU A 140 -17.26 -1.08 2.62
C LEU A 140 -18.56 -1.88 2.45
N ARG A 141 -18.46 -3.21 2.33
CA ARG A 141 -19.65 -4.08 2.20
C ARG A 141 -20.58 -4.01 3.40
N LEU A 142 -20.05 -4.02 4.62
CA LEU A 142 -20.84 -3.92 5.86
C LEU A 142 -21.55 -2.57 5.99
N LEU A 143 -20.95 -1.51 5.45
CA LEU A 143 -21.52 -0.16 5.42
C LEU A 143 -22.45 0.09 4.22
N GLY A 144 -22.64 -0.89 3.34
CA GLY A 144 -23.43 -0.73 2.11
C GLY A 144 -22.80 0.24 1.10
N LEU A 145 -21.49 0.49 1.20
CA LEU A 145 -20.75 1.36 0.30
C LEU A 145 -20.26 0.60 -0.94
N PRO A 146 -20.17 1.24 -2.11
CA PRO A 146 -19.65 0.61 -3.32
C PRO A 146 -18.19 0.21 -3.12
N VAL A 147 -17.83 -0.99 -3.57
CA VAL A 147 -16.45 -1.46 -3.58
C VAL A 147 -15.86 -1.22 -4.96
N PRO A 148 -14.82 -0.39 -5.09
CA PRO A 148 -14.14 -0.22 -6.37
C PRO A 148 -13.41 -1.47 -6.86
N SER A 149 -12.99 -1.46 -8.13
CA SER A 149 -12.16 -2.50 -8.74
C SER A 149 -10.78 -2.59 -8.07
N VAL A 150 -10.27 -3.81 -7.87
CA VAL A 150 -8.95 -4.05 -7.23
C VAL A 150 -8.06 -4.90 -8.14
N TYR A 151 -8.40 -6.17 -8.34
CA TYR A 151 -7.73 -7.06 -9.31
C TYR A 151 -8.64 -7.42 -10.49
N GLY A 152 -9.81 -6.79 -10.56
CA GLY A 152 -10.90 -7.12 -11.46
C GLY A 152 -12.19 -6.47 -10.97
N PRO A 153 -13.26 -6.57 -11.78
CA PRO A 153 -14.54 -5.98 -11.44
C PRO A 153 -15.11 -6.53 -10.12
N THR A 154 -15.81 -5.66 -9.43
CA THR A 154 -16.67 -5.98 -8.30
C THR A 154 -18.14 -5.96 -8.74
N ALA A 155 -19.04 -6.38 -7.86
CA ALA A 155 -20.48 -6.24 -8.09
C ALA A 155 -20.92 -4.79 -8.36
N ASP A 156 -20.13 -3.79 -7.96
CA ASP A 156 -20.50 -2.36 -8.04
C ASP A 156 -19.86 -1.63 -9.24
N THR A 157 -18.78 -2.17 -9.81
CA THR A 157 -18.02 -1.47 -10.86
C THR A 157 -18.40 -1.88 -12.29
N GLY A 158 -19.12 -3.00 -12.47
CA GLY A 158 -19.61 -3.43 -13.78
C GLY A 158 -18.53 -3.52 -14.87
N GLY A 159 -17.26 -3.76 -14.50
CA GLY A 159 -16.13 -3.80 -15.44
C GLY A 159 -15.27 -2.54 -15.55
N LYS A 160 -15.60 -1.44 -14.86
CA LYS A 160 -14.86 -0.16 -14.98
C LYS A 160 -13.83 0.04 -13.87
N VAL A 161 -12.61 0.46 -14.25
CA VAL A 161 -11.57 0.91 -13.31
C VAL A 161 -11.87 2.37 -12.94
N LEU A 162 -12.07 2.65 -11.64
CA LEU A 162 -12.51 3.97 -11.15
C LEU A 162 -11.37 4.75 -10.46
N TYR A 163 -10.14 4.69 -10.99
CA TYR A 163 -9.02 5.45 -10.43
C TYR A 163 -8.13 6.06 -11.49
N SER A 164 -7.66 7.28 -11.25
CA SER A 164 -6.58 7.97 -11.95
C SER A 164 -5.51 8.38 -10.94
N PHE A 165 -4.23 8.34 -11.34
CA PHE A 165 -3.08 8.75 -10.53
C PHE A 165 -2.92 10.28 -10.49
#